data_AF-C0KJ49-F1
#
_entry.id   AF-C0KJ49-F1
#
_cell.length_a   1.000
_cell.length_b   1.000
_cell.length_c   1.000
_cell.angle_alpha   90.00
_cell.angle_beta   90.00
_cell.angle_gamma   90.00
#
_symmetry.space_group_name_H-M   'P 1'
#
loop_
_entity.id
_entity.type
_entity.pdbx_description
1 polymer ?
#
loop_
_entity_poly.entity_id
_entity_poly.type
_entity_poly.pdbx_seq_one_letter_code
_entity_poly.pdbx_strand_id
1 'polypeptide(L)'
;EMGMPAMALTDFTNLCGLVKFYGTAHNCGVKPIIGADFIMQSEEFADELTKLTVLATNNVGYKNLTLLISEAYLRGHVQHQPVIDKSWLIKYAEGLIVLSGAKNGEIGKALLKGNHALVDKCVEFYQTHFADRFYLELIRTNRADEETYLHFALELAENKQLPVVATNEVVFLTEEFFEAHEIRVAIHDGYTMVDPRRPKNYSPQQYLRSEAEMCELFADIPEALENSVEIAKRCNVTVRLGEYFLPAFPTEGMEETEYLVMKSKQGLEERLEFLFPDPEIRAQRRPEYDERLLIELEVINNMGFPGYFLIVMEFIQWSKDNDIPVGPGRGSGAGS
;
A
#
# COMPACT_ATOMS: atom_id res chain seq x y z
N GLU A 1 -16.24 -1.31 16.53
CA GLU A 1 -16.69 -0.54 17.72
C GLU A 1 -17.37 0.76 17.34
N MET A 2 -16.76 1.64 16.54
CA MET A 2 -17.32 2.95 16.17
C MET A 2 -18.40 2.94 15.06
N GLY A 3 -18.76 1.78 14.49
CA GLY A 3 -19.81 1.67 13.47
C GLY A 3 -19.44 2.15 12.06
N MET A 4 -18.20 2.63 11.85
CA MET A 4 -17.74 3.14 10.56
C MET A 4 -17.63 2.04 9.47
N PRO A 5 -18.17 2.25 8.26
CA PRO A 5 -18.24 1.21 7.23
C PRO A 5 -16.94 1.04 6.44
N ALA A 6 -16.04 2.01 6.47
CA ALA A 6 -14.79 2.02 5.72
C ALA A 6 -13.69 2.74 6.50
N MET A 7 -12.43 2.45 6.16
CA MET A 7 -11.27 3.12 6.73
C MET A 7 -10.20 3.30 5.64
N ALA A 8 -9.57 4.47 5.58
CA ALA A 8 -8.37 4.68 4.79
C ALA A 8 -7.13 4.59 5.68
N LEU A 9 -6.12 3.84 5.23
CA LEU A 9 -4.79 3.85 5.82
C LEU A 9 -3.83 4.49 4.82
N THR A 10 -3.27 5.64 5.19
CA THR A 10 -2.43 6.49 4.33
C THR A 10 -1.03 6.64 4.92
N ASP A 11 -0.34 5.53 5.13
CA ASP A 11 1.02 5.53 5.65
C ASP A 11 1.97 6.39 4.79
N PHE A 12 3.00 6.94 5.42
CA PHE A 12 3.93 7.86 4.77
C PHE A 12 4.77 7.15 3.69
N THR A 13 4.45 7.43 2.42
CA THR A 13 5.13 6.94 1.21
C THR A 13 5.32 5.42 1.19
N ASN A 14 4.41 4.64 1.79
CA ASN A 14 4.53 3.18 1.77
C ASN A 14 3.18 2.47 1.91
N LEU A 15 3.16 1.18 1.59
CA LEU A 15 2.02 0.27 1.76
C LEU A 15 2.41 -0.97 2.59
N CYS A 16 3.38 -0.83 3.51
CA CYS A 16 3.96 -1.95 4.27
C CYS A 16 2.91 -2.69 5.11
N GLY A 17 1.92 -1.96 5.63
CA GLY A 17 0.81 -2.51 6.39
C GLY A 17 -0.31 -3.14 5.56
N LEU A 18 -0.30 -2.99 4.23
CA LEU A 18 -1.48 -3.23 3.38
C LEU A 18 -2.07 -4.64 3.51
N VAL A 19 -1.24 -5.69 3.45
CA VAL A 19 -1.74 -7.08 3.53
C VAL A 19 -2.44 -7.34 4.87
N LYS A 20 -1.86 -6.85 5.97
CA LYS A 20 -2.45 -6.96 7.32
C LYS A 20 -3.72 -6.13 7.42
N PHE A 21 -3.69 -4.89 6.94
CA PHE A 21 -4.83 -3.98 6.95
C PHE A 21 -6.00 -4.56 6.17
N TYR A 22 -5.78 -5.01 4.93
CA TYR A 22 -6.81 -5.54 4.05
C TYR A 22 -7.49 -6.78 4.64
N GLY A 23 -6.71 -7.76 5.10
CA GLY A 23 -7.25 -8.96 5.74
C GLY A 23 -8.00 -8.66 7.04
N THR A 24 -7.47 -7.76 7.87
CA THR A 24 -8.09 -7.40 9.16
C THR A 24 -9.38 -6.61 8.98
N ALA A 25 -9.36 -5.59 8.12
CA ALA A 25 -10.54 -4.77 7.83
C ALA A 25 -11.67 -5.63 7.27
N HIS A 26 -11.36 -6.51 6.30
CA HIS A 26 -12.34 -7.42 5.72
C HIS A 26 -12.98 -8.35 6.78
N ASN A 27 -12.16 -8.95 7.66
CA ASN A 27 -12.65 -9.81 8.74
C ASN A 27 -13.53 -9.05 9.76
N CYS A 28 -13.32 -7.74 9.91
CA CYS A 28 -14.13 -6.87 10.75
C CYS A 28 -15.36 -6.28 10.03
N GLY A 29 -15.61 -6.61 8.76
CA GLY A 29 -16.70 -6.04 7.97
C GLY A 29 -16.49 -4.56 7.59
N VAL A 30 -15.26 -4.06 7.67
CA VAL A 30 -14.88 -2.69 7.32
C VAL A 30 -14.23 -2.70 5.94
N LYS A 31 -14.64 -1.79 5.05
CA LYS A 31 -14.02 -1.66 3.73
C LYS A 31 -12.64 -0.98 3.83
N PRO A 32 -11.54 -1.64 3.41
CA PRO A 32 -10.24 -0.99 3.34
C PRO A 32 -10.15 -0.03 2.14
N ILE A 33 -9.71 1.19 2.39
CA ILE A 33 -9.35 2.18 1.38
C ILE A 33 -7.84 2.32 1.38
N ILE A 34 -7.23 2.10 0.22
CA ILE A 34 -5.77 2.08 0.08
C ILE A 34 -5.32 3.47 -0.34
N GLY A 35 -4.38 4.03 0.41
CA GLY A 35 -3.74 5.28 0.06
C GLY A 35 -2.35 5.42 0.68
N ALA A 36 -1.71 6.55 0.42
CA ALA A 36 -0.46 6.92 1.06
C ALA A 36 -0.32 8.44 1.11
N ASP A 37 0.38 8.92 2.14
CA ASP A 37 0.78 10.31 2.26
C ASP A 37 2.14 10.53 1.59
N PHE A 38 2.28 11.64 0.89
CA PHE A 38 3.51 11.99 0.20
C PHE A 38 4.01 13.37 0.60
N ILE A 39 5.33 13.49 0.56
CA ILE A 39 5.97 14.78 0.40
C ILE A 39 6.25 14.99 -1.09
N MET A 40 5.94 16.18 -1.58
CA MET A 40 6.05 16.54 -2.98
C MET A 40 6.93 17.79 -3.14
N GLN A 41 7.79 17.75 -4.15
CA GLN A 41 8.47 18.93 -4.67
C GLN A 41 7.83 19.40 -5.97
N SER A 42 7.86 20.70 -6.18
CA SER A 42 7.35 21.34 -7.39
C SER A 42 8.20 22.56 -7.75
N GLU A 43 8.28 22.88 -9.05
CA GLU A 43 9.06 24.02 -9.52
C GLU A 43 8.58 25.34 -8.90
N GLU A 44 7.27 25.44 -8.63
CA GLU A 44 6.66 26.62 -8.03
C GLU A 44 7.14 26.94 -6.60
N PHE A 45 7.57 25.92 -5.86
CA PHE A 45 7.98 26.04 -4.46
C PHE A 45 9.50 25.91 -4.26
N ALA A 46 10.26 25.74 -5.35
CA ALA A 46 11.71 25.54 -5.30
C ALA A 46 12.11 24.44 -4.31
N ASP A 47 12.83 24.79 -3.24
CA ASP A 47 13.27 23.84 -2.20
C ASP A 47 12.21 23.55 -1.13
N GLU A 48 11.08 24.28 -1.13
CA GLU A 48 10.04 24.07 -0.14
C GLU A 48 9.17 22.85 -0.50
N LEU A 49 9.22 21.85 0.35
CA LEU A 49 8.45 20.63 0.19
C LEU A 49 7.00 20.82 0.68
N THR A 50 6.05 20.20 -0.02
CA THR A 50 4.61 20.23 0.27
C THR A 50 4.10 18.84 0.57
N LYS A 51 2.92 18.72 1.16
CA LYS A 51 2.27 17.42 1.45
C LYS A 51 1.04 17.21 0.59
N LEU A 52 0.70 15.95 0.34
CA LEU A 52 -0.60 15.56 -0.21
C LEU A 52 -0.90 14.10 0.14
N THR A 53 -2.17 13.75 0.10
CA THR A 53 -2.64 12.36 0.29
C THR A 53 -3.19 11.84 -1.02
N VAL A 54 -2.83 10.60 -1.37
CA VAL A 54 -3.32 9.94 -2.58
C VAL A 54 -4.08 8.68 -2.21
N LEU A 55 -5.30 8.53 -2.72
CA LEU A 55 -6.16 7.37 -2.53
C LEU A 55 -6.34 6.63 -3.87
N ALA A 56 -6.27 5.30 -3.84
CA ALA A 56 -6.56 4.47 -5.00
C ALA A 56 -8.06 4.17 -5.11
N THR A 57 -8.68 4.53 -6.23
CA THR A 57 -10.12 4.30 -6.46
C THR A 57 -10.40 2.91 -7.02
N ASN A 58 -9.44 2.32 -7.73
CA ASN A 58 -9.55 1.01 -8.38
C ASN A 58 -8.15 0.36 -8.52
N ASN A 59 -8.09 -0.84 -9.11
CA ASN A 59 -6.83 -1.56 -9.28
C ASN A 59 -5.82 -0.86 -10.22
N VAL A 60 -6.27 -0.01 -11.15
CA VAL A 60 -5.36 0.82 -11.98
C VAL A 60 -4.70 1.89 -11.10
N GLY A 61 -5.50 2.57 -10.28
CA GLY A 61 -5.01 3.52 -9.28
C GLY A 61 -4.08 2.88 -8.27
N TYR A 62 -4.38 1.68 -7.77
CA TYR A 62 -3.51 0.95 -6.85
C TYR A 62 -2.14 0.64 -7.47
N LYS A 63 -2.11 0.22 -8.73
CA LYS A 63 -0.86 0.02 -9.48
C LYS A 63 -0.10 1.35 -9.62
N ASN A 64 -0.79 2.42 -9.99
CA ASN A 64 -0.21 3.75 -10.13
C ASN A 64 0.35 4.29 -8.81
N LEU A 65 -0.36 4.11 -7.70
CA LEU A 65 0.10 4.43 -6.35
C LEU A 65 1.37 3.65 -5.99
N THR A 66 1.42 2.36 -6.32
CA THR A 66 2.59 1.51 -6.09
C THR A 66 3.80 1.98 -6.92
N LEU A 67 3.58 2.35 -8.18
CA LEU A 67 4.63 2.91 -9.05
C LEU A 67 5.12 4.26 -8.53
N LEU A 68 4.22 5.13 -8.05
CA LEU A 68 4.57 6.43 -7.47
C LEU A 68 5.46 6.28 -6.23
N ILE A 69 5.09 5.37 -5.31
CA ILE A 69 5.91 5.01 -4.14
C ILE A 69 7.28 4.46 -4.57
N SER A 70 7.28 3.55 -5.54
CA SER A 70 8.51 2.91 -6.01
C SER A 70 9.44 3.92 -6.66
N GLU A 71 8.93 4.83 -7.48
CA GLU A 71 9.72 5.86 -8.15
C GLU A 71 10.32 6.85 -7.13
N ALA A 72 9.59 7.19 -6.06
CA ALA A 72 10.11 8.02 -4.97
C ALA A 72 11.32 7.38 -4.26
N TYR A 73 11.25 6.08 -3.94
CA TYR A 73 12.36 5.37 -3.31
C TYR A 73 13.53 5.10 -4.28
N LEU A 74 13.25 4.72 -5.52
CA LEU A 74 14.28 4.40 -6.53
C LEU A 74 15.08 5.63 -6.94
N ARG A 75 14.47 6.82 -6.95
CA ARG A 75 15.20 8.08 -7.18
C ARG A 75 16.21 8.38 -6.07
N GLY A 76 16.00 7.85 -4.87
CA GLY A 76 16.78 8.19 -3.68
C GLY A 76 16.21 9.39 -2.92
N HIS A 77 16.89 9.78 -1.85
CA HIS A 77 16.39 10.78 -0.91
C HIS A 77 16.58 12.22 -1.40
N VAL A 78 15.55 13.04 -1.22
CA VAL A 78 15.60 14.50 -1.31
C VAL A 78 15.37 15.03 0.10
N GLN A 79 16.27 15.88 0.60
CA GLN A 79 16.23 16.37 1.98
C GLN A 79 16.06 15.23 3.01
N HIS A 80 16.83 14.15 2.83
CA HIS A 80 16.87 12.96 3.69
C HIS A 80 15.59 12.11 3.74
N GLN A 81 14.65 12.28 2.81
CA GLN A 81 13.40 11.51 2.77
C GLN A 81 12.97 11.19 1.32
N PRO A 82 12.12 10.17 1.11
CA PRO A 82 11.47 9.97 -0.18
C PRO A 82 10.51 11.13 -0.46
N VAL A 83 10.54 11.64 -1.69
CA VAL A 83 9.73 12.77 -2.16
C VAL A 83 9.18 12.38 -3.53
N ILE A 84 8.05 12.92 -3.97
CA ILE A 84 7.59 12.77 -5.36
C ILE A 84 7.72 14.08 -6.11
N ASP A 85 7.89 14.01 -7.43
CA ASP A 85 7.78 15.20 -8.28
C ASP A 85 6.32 15.41 -8.66
N LYS A 86 5.84 16.65 -8.61
CA LYS A 86 4.48 17.01 -9.03
C LYS A 86 4.13 16.48 -10.42
N SER A 87 5.09 16.49 -11.35
CA SER A 87 4.90 15.97 -12.72
C SER A 87 4.62 14.46 -12.77
N TRP A 88 5.03 13.68 -11.77
CA TRP A 88 4.74 12.24 -11.71
C TRP A 88 3.26 11.97 -11.47
N LEU A 89 2.54 12.91 -10.83
CA LEU A 89 1.09 12.81 -10.68
C LEU A 89 0.39 12.84 -12.04
N ILE A 90 0.96 13.49 -13.07
CA ILE A 90 0.43 13.44 -14.45
C ILE A 90 0.60 12.03 -15.02
N LYS A 91 1.79 11.45 -14.88
CA LYS A 91 2.15 10.13 -15.40
C LYS A 91 1.30 9.01 -14.79
N TYR A 92 0.96 9.14 -13.52
CA TYR A 92 0.24 8.11 -12.75
C TYR A 92 -1.19 8.51 -12.38
N ALA A 93 -1.78 9.50 -13.05
CA ALA A 93 -3.04 10.11 -12.64
C ALA A 93 -4.21 9.13 -12.56
N GLU A 94 -4.33 8.17 -13.47
CA GLU A 94 -5.52 7.32 -13.63
C GLU A 94 -5.84 6.52 -12.35
N GLY A 95 -7.11 6.51 -11.95
CA GLY A 95 -7.57 5.73 -10.80
C GLY A 95 -7.16 6.29 -9.43
N LEU A 96 -6.59 7.51 -9.37
CA LEU A 96 -6.22 8.17 -8.12
C LEU A 96 -7.19 9.30 -7.76
N ILE A 97 -7.45 9.46 -6.47
CA ILE A 97 -7.99 10.69 -5.84
C ILE A 97 -6.87 11.36 -5.04
N VAL A 98 -6.80 12.68 -5.07
CA VAL A 98 -5.81 13.48 -4.35
C VAL A 98 -6.52 14.39 -3.35
N LEU A 99 -6.05 14.37 -2.10
CA LEU A 99 -6.42 15.35 -1.08
C LEU A 99 -5.30 16.38 -0.96
N SER A 100 -5.67 17.65 -0.80
CA SER A 100 -4.75 18.77 -0.97
C SER A 100 -3.56 18.81 -0.02
N GLY A 101 -3.53 18.05 1.08
CA GLY A 101 -2.52 18.15 2.13
C GLY A 101 -2.77 19.32 3.10
N ALA A 102 -3.98 19.87 3.08
CA ALA A 102 -4.45 21.00 3.86
C ALA A 102 -3.45 22.18 3.84
N LYS A 103 -3.21 22.81 4.99
CA LYS A 103 -2.26 23.93 5.16
C LYS A 103 -0.81 23.60 4.73
N ASN A 104 -0.44 22.31 4.72
CA ASN A 104 0.91 21.85 4.38
C ASN A 104 1.06 21.51 2.89
N GLY A 105 -0.04 21.47 2.15
CA GLY A 105 -0.06 21.29 0.70
C GLY A 105 0.31 22.56 -0.05
N GLU A 106 0.56 22.41 -1.36
CA GLU A 106 0.98 23.53 -2.19
C GLU A 106 -0.06 24.67 -2.22
N ILE A 107 -1.35 24.32 -2.36
CA ILE A 107 -2.44 25.31 -2.33
C ILE A 107 -2.52 25.96 -0.95
N GLY A 108 -2.48 25.17 0.13
CA GLY A 108 -2.58 25.71 1.50
C GLY A 108 -1.45 26.66 1.83
N LYS A 109 -0.21 26.31 1.49
CA LYS A 109 0.94 27.20 1.67
C LYS A 109 0.84 28.47 0.82
N ALA A 110 0.36 28.37 -0.42
CA ALA A 110 0.18 29.55 -1.28
C ALA A 110 -0.89 30.50 -0.73
N LEU A 111 -2.01 29.96 -0.23
CA LEU A 111 -3.08 30.72 0.42
C LEU A 111 -2.58 31.45 1.67
N LEU A 112 -1.87 30.75 2.57
CA LEU A 112 -1.33 31.34 3.79
C LEU A 112 -0.27 32.43 3.52
N LYS A 113 0.44 32.35 2.39
CA LYS A 113 1.37 33.40 1.93
C LYS A 113 0.68 34.55 1.18
N GLY A 114 -0.62 34.45 0.90
CA GLY A 114 -1.37 35.46 0.13
C GLY A 114 -0.98 35.56 -1.34
N ASN A 115 -0.38 34.51 -1.93
CA ASN A 115 0.08 34.53 -3.31
C ASN A 115 -0.98 33.98 -4.27
N HIS A 116 -1.96 34.81 -4.62
CA HIS A 116 -3.10 34.41 -5.46
C HIS A 116 -2.69 33.87 -6.84
N ALA A 117 -1.66 34.44 -7.48
CA ALA A 117 -1.19 33.96 -8.78
C ALA A 117 -0.64 32.52 -8.69
N LEU A 118 0.03 32.18 -7.59
CA LEU A 118 0.51 30.83 -7.34
C LEU A 118 -0.66 29.88 -7.03
N VAL A 119 -1.65 30.32 -6.25
CA VAL A 119 -2.87 29.54 -5.98
C VAL A 119 -3.56 29.16 -7.29
N ASP A 120 -3.78 30.12 -8.19
CA ASP A 120 -4.42 29.88 -9.48
C ASP A 120 -3.65 28.85 -10.32
N LYS A 121 -2.31 28.96 -10.37
CA LYS A 121 -1.45 28.01 -11.09
C LYS A 121 -1.53 26.59 -10.50
N CYS A 122 -1.54 26.47 -9.17
CA CYS A 122 -1.67 25.18 -8.50
C CYS A 122 -3.05 24.56 -8.74
N VAL A 123 -4.12 25.35 -8.64
CA VAL A 123 -5.50 24.89 -8.90
C VAL A 123 -5.67 24.42 -10.34
N GLU A 124 -5.14 25.16 -11.32
CA GLU A 124 -5.22 24.80 -12.74
C GLU A 124 -4.61 23.41 -13.02
N PHE A 125 -3.50 23.07 -12.35
CA PHE A 125 -2.89 21.75 -12.45
C PHE A 125 -3.87 20.64 -12.03
N TYR A 126 -4.51 20.77 -10.86
CA TYR A 126 -5.43 19.76 -10.36
C TYR A 126 -6.74 19.72 -11.13
N GLN A 127 -7.27 20.87 -11.58
CA GLN A 127 -8.44 20.89 -12.47
C GLN A 127 -8.16 20.20 -13.81
N THR A 128 -6.93 20.31 -14.32
CA THR A 128 -6.52 19.68 -15.58
C THR A 128 -6.34 18.17 -15.44
N HIS A 129 -5.66 17.70 -14.39
CA HIS A 129 -5.23 16.30 -14.27
C HIS A 129 -6.09 15.45 -13.32
N PHE A 130 -6.79 16.09 -12.39
CA PHE A 130 -7.55 15.46 -11.30
C PHE A 130 -8.95 16.09 -11.13
N ALA A 131 -9.54 16.64 -12.19
CA ALA A 131 -10.83 17.37 -12.19
C ALA A 131 -11.84 16.96 -11.10
N ASP A 132 -12.45 15.79 -11.23
CA ASP A 132 -13.45 15.24 -10.28
C ASP A 132 -12.83 14.37 -9.18
N ARG A 133 -11.50 14.45 -9.03
CA ARG A 133 -10.65 13.56 -8.20
C ARG A 133 -9.66 14.33 -7.34
N PHE A 134 -9.86 15.63 -7.18
CA PHE A 134 -9.09 16.49 -6.29
C PHE A 134 -10.02 17.13 -5.27
N TYR A 135 -9.64 17.08 -3.99
CA TYR A 135 -10.41 17.64 -2.91
C TYR A 135 -9.52 18.56 -2.06
N LEU A 136 -10.06 19.73 -1.70
CA LEU A 136 -9.46 20.59 -0.69
C LEU A 136 -9.68 19.98 0.69
N GLU A 137 -8.60 19.52 1.29
CA GLU A 137 -8.62 18.90 2.61
C GLU A 137 -8.74 19.96 3.70
N LEU A 138 -9.66 19.75 4.64
CA LEU A 138 -9.93 20.61 5.79
C LEU A 138 -9.68 19.83 7.08
N ILE A 139 -8.92 20.42 8.01
CA ILE A 139 -8.48 19.76 9.25
C ILE A 139 -8.71 20.72 10.41
N ARG A 140 -9.32 20.22 11.50
CA ARG A 140 -9.53 20.95 12.75
C ARG A 140 -8.96 20.16 13.93
N THR A 141 -7.66 20.31 14.15
CA THR A 141 -6.93 19.65 15.26
C THR A 141 -6.29 20.66 16.19
N ASN A 142 -6.71 21.93 16.11
CA ASN A 142 -6.23 23.05 16.92
C ASN A 142 -4.72 23.29 16.78
N ARG A 143 -4.16 23.06 15.58
CA ARG A 143 -2.78 23.44 15.25
C ARG A 143 -2.75 24.81 14.58
N ALA A 144 -1.61 25.49 14.68
CA ALA A 144 -1.42 26.82 14.11
C ALA A 144 -1.83 26.88 12.62
N ASP A 145 -2.48 27.98 12.23
CA ASP A 145 -2.91 28.31 10.87
C ASP A 145 -3.95 27.36 10.22
N GLU A 146 -4.49 26.36 10.94
CA GLU A 146 -5.52 25.46 10.39
C GLU A 146 -6.81 26.21 10.04
N GLU A 147 -7.36 26.97 11.00
CA GLU A 147 -8.64 27.68 10.78
C GLU A 147 -8.48 28.83 9.77
N THR A 148 -7.31 29.49 9.76
CA THR A 148 -6.97 30.52 8.77
C THR A 148 -6.91 29.93 7.35
N TYR A 149 -6.21 28.81 7.18
CA TYR A 149 -6.21 28.09 5.90
C TYR A 149 -7.62 27.64 5.52
N LEU A 150 -8.39 27.09 6.46
CA LEU A 150 -9.74 26.58 6.23
C LEU A 150 -10.65 27.68 5.67
N HIS A 151 -10.63 28.89 6.24
CA HIS A 151 -11.41 30.02 5.71
C HIS A 151 -11.01 30.38 4.28
N PHE A 152 -9.71 30.46 3.98
CA PHE A 152 -9.24 30.73 2.62
C PHE A 152 -9.55 29.59 1.64
N ALA A 153 -9.50 28.34 2.11
CA ALA A 153 -9.82 27.17 1.30
C ALA A 153 -11.31 27.12 0.94
N LEU A 154 -12.21 27.52 1.85
CA LEU A 154 -13.65 27.63 1.56
C LEU A 154 -13.94 28.71 0.52
N GLU A 155 -13.33 29.90 0.66
CA GLU A 155 -13.47 30.96 -0.34
C GLU A 155 -12.93 30.51 -1.71
N LEU A 156 -11.81 29.78 -1.73
CA LEU A 156 -11.27 29.20 -2.96
C LEU A 156 -12.20 28.12 -3.54
N ALA A 157 -12.76 27.25 -2.70
CA ALA A 157 -13.67 26.19 -3.08
C ALA A 157 -14.91 26.75 -3.77
N GLU A 158 -15.51 27.80 -3.21
CA GLU A 158 -16.68 28.49 -3.79
C GLU A 158 -16.33 29.14 -5.13
N ASN A 159 -15.23 29.90 -5.17
CA ASN A 159 -14.81 30.64 -6.36
C ASN A 159 -14.40 29.74 -7.54
N LYS A 160 -13.80 28.58 -7.26
CA LYS A 160 -13.26 27.65 -8.27
C LYS A 160 -14.10 26.39 -8.45
N GLN A 161 -15.21 26.27 -7.72
CA GLN A 161 -16.09 25.10 -7.71
C GLN A 161 -15.32 23.80 -7.40
N LEU A 162 -14.46 23.83 -6.39
CA LEU A 162 -13.68 22.68 -5.94
C LEU A 162 -14.37 22.01 -4.73
N PRO A 163 -14.43 20.68 -4.68
CA PRO A 163 -15.00 20.01 -3.51
C PRO A 163 -14.04 20.06 -2.32
N VAL A 164 -14.60 20.11 -1.12
CA VAL A 164 -13.85 20.03 0.15
C VAL A 164 -14.07 18.67 0.82
N VAL A 165 -13.12 18.22 1.65
CA VAL A 165 -13.27 17.02 2.47
C VAL A 165 -12.66 17.23 3.86
N ALA A 166 -13.36 16.78 4.89
CA ALA A 166 -12.86 16.80 6.26
C ALA A 166 -12.01 15.56 6.55
N THR A 167 -10.84 15.77 7.15
CA THR A 167 -9.99 14.70 7.71
C THR A 167 -9.54 15.09 9.12
N ASN A 168 -8.99 14.12 9.87
CA ASN A 168 -8.47 14.37 11.23
C ASN A 168 -6.96 14.12 11.37
N GLU A 169 -6.25 13.86 10.26
CA GLU A 169 -4.82 13.51 10.22
C GLU A 169 -4.41 12.57 11.38
N VAL A 170 -5.13 11.44 11.49
CA VAL A 170 -5.05 10.53 12.63
C VAL A 170 -3.67 9.89 12.71
N VAL A 171 -3.02 10.00 13.86
CA VAL A 171 -1.70 9.38 14.14
C VAL A 171 -1.68 8.48 15.38
N PHE A 172 -2.78 8.43 16.12
CA PHE A 172 -2.99 7.52 17.26
C PHE A 172 -4.48 7.23 17.45
N LEU A 173 -4.82 6.19 18.24
CA LEU A 173 -6.21 5.72 18.35
C LEU A 173 -7.08 6.59 19.25
N THR A 174 -6.59 6.94 20.44
CA THR A 174 -7.32 7.75 21.44
C THR A 174 -6.43 8.90 21.92
N GLU A 175 -7.04 9.97 22.41
CA GLU A 175 -6.32 11.17 22.88
C GLU A 175 -5.24 10.84 23.95
N GLU A 176 -5.48 9.82 24.78
CA GLU A 176 -4.53 9.33 25.80
C GLU A 176 -3.18 8.88 25.23
N PHE A 177 -3.14 8.48 23.94
CA PHE A 177 -1.91 8.05 23.27
C PHE A 177 -1.05 9.22 22.74
N PHE A 178 -1.48 10.48 22.89
CA PHE A 178 -0.73 11.63 22.41
C PHE A 178 0.69 11.70 22.96
N GLU A 179 0.87 11.56 24.28
CA GLU A 179 2.20 11.60 24.90
C GLU A 179 3.10 10.45 24.43
N ALA A 180 2.52 9.26 24.25
CA ALA A 180 3.25 8.10 23.71
C ALA A 180 3.68 8.36 22.25
N HIS A 181 2.83 8.99 21.46
CA HIS A 181 3.15 9.39 20.10
C HIS A 181 4.26 10.45 20.06
N GLU A 182 4.21 11.47 20.91
CA GLU A 182 5.26 12.48 21.03
C GLU A 182 6.63 11.85 21.37
N ILE A 183 6.66 10.87 22.29
CA ILE A 183 7.88 10.12 22.61
C ILE A 183 8.38 9.33 21.39
N ARG A 184 7.47 8.64 20.68
CA ARG A 184 7.82 7.87 19.46
C ARG A 184 8.46 8.78 18.40
N VAL A 185 7.90 9.97 18.18
CA VAL A 185 8.44 10.95 17.25
C VAL A 185 9.79 11.48 17.73
N ALA A 186 9.92 11.84 19.01
CA ALA A 186 11.19 12.33 19.56
C ALA A 186 12.34 11.31 19.41
N ILE A 187 12.05 10.01 19.57
CA ILE A 187 13.01 8.92 19.31
C ILE A 187 13.45 8.91 17.84
N HIS A 188 12.50 9.06 16.91
CA HIS A 188 12.79 9.09 15.48
C HIS A 188 13.62 10.32 15.08
N ASP A 189 13.24 11.49 15.58
CA ASP A 189 13.87 12.77 15.22
C ASP A 189 15.19 13.01 15.98
N GLY A 190 15.51 12.19 16.99
CA GLY A 190 16.74 12.31 17.78
C GLY A 190 16.73 13.44 18.82
N TYR A 191 15.55 13.81 19.33
CA TYR A 191 15.39 14.84 20.37
C TYR A 191 15.06 14.24 21.73
N THR A 192 15.41 14.97 22.81
CA THR A 192 14.86 14.69 24.13
C THR A 192 13.52 15.42 24.32
N MET A 193 12.62 14.87 25.14
CA MET A 193 11.30 15.46 25.36
C MET A 193 11.33 16.89 25.93
N VAL A 194 12.40 17.25 26.64
CA VAL A 194 12.59 18.56 27.28
C VAL A 194 13.30 19.58 26.38
N ASP A 195 13.80 19.20 25.19
CA ASP A 195 14.48 20.13 24.30
C ASP A 195 13.48 21.15 23.73
N PRO A 196 13.64 22.47 23.99
CA PRO A 196 12.71 23.48 23.49
C PRO A 196 12.75 23.66 21.96
N ARG A 197 13.77 23.13 21.28
CA ARG A 197 13.92 23.16 19.82
C ARG A 197 13.25 21.98 19.13
N ARG A 198 12.77 20.99 19.88
CA ARG A 198 12.09 19.82 19.33
C ARG A 198 10.86 20.27 18.53
N PRO A 199 10.68 19.79 17.29
CA PRO A 199 9.47 20.07 16.52
C PRO A 199 8.22 19.58 17.27
N LYS A 200 7.19 20.43 17.30
CA LYS A 200 5.86 20.11 17.88
C LYS A 200 4.83 20.17 16.76
N ASN A 201 4.88 19.16 15.90
CA ASN A 201 4.08 19.10 14.67
C ASN A 201 2.67 18.51 14.90
N TYR A 202 2.45 17.92 16.08
CA TYR A 202 1.24 17.17 16.41
C TYR A 202 0.43 17.82 17.53
N SER A 203 -0.86 17.51 17.59
CA SER A 203 -1.74 17.90 18.70
C SER A 203 -2.47 16.68 19.28
N PRO A 204 -3.01 16.78 20.52
CA PRO A 204 -3.82 15.72 21.12
C PRO A 204 -5.07 15.36 20.33
N GLN A 205 -5.53 16.23 19.44
CA GLN A 205 -6.77 16.06 18.68
C GLN A 205 -6.62 15.16 17.44
N GLN A 206 -5.40 14.69 17.13
CA GLN A 206 -5.11 13.78 16.01
C GLN A 206 -5.37 12.29 16.35
N TYR A 207 -6.39 12.02 17.16
CA TYR A 207 -6.86 10.66 17.44
C TYR A 207 -7.95 10.21 16.46
N LEU A 208 -8.35 8.94 16.51
CA LEU A 208 -9.48 8.45 15.74
C LEU A 208 -10.80 8.92 16.39
N ARG A 209 -11.28 10.11 15.99
CA ARG A 209 -12.57 10.66 16.41
C ARG A 209 -13.73 9.77 15.97
N SER A 210 -14.78 9.74 16.78
CA SER A 210 -16.06 9.16 16.43
C SER A 210 -16.79 9.98 15.35
N GLU A 211 -17.78 9.37 14.70
CA GLU A 211 -18.62 10.07 13.73
C GLU A 211 -19.32 11.29 14.34
N ALA A 212 -19.82 11.17 15.59
CA ALA A 212 -20.51 12.26 16.27
C ALA A 212 -19.59 13.46 16.52
N GLU A 213 -18.35 13.23 16.98
CA GLU A 213 -17.36 14.29 17.19
C GLU A 213 -17.01 15.00 15.88
N MET A 214 -16.79 14.25 14.79
CA MET A 214 -16.51 14.84 13.48
C MET A 214 -17.71 15.63 12.93
N CYS A 215 -18.93 15.12 13.11
CA CYS A 215 -20.17 15.80 12.72
C CYS A 215 -20.39 17.11 13.47
N GLU A 216 -20.15 17.14 14.78
CA GLU A 216 -20.21 18.37 15.57
C GLU A 216 -19.12 19.36 15.15
N LEU A 217 -17.90 18.88 14.95
CA LEU A 217 -16.74 19.70 14.61
C LEU A 217 -16.86 20.39 13.25
N PHE A 218 -17.52 19.76 12.27
CA PHE A 218 -17.73 20.29 10.91
C PHE A 218 -19.21 20.58 10.62
N ALA A 219 -20.02 20.85 11.65
CA ALA A 219 -21.45 21.13 11.49
C ALA A 219 -21.74 22.36 10.61
N ASP A 220 -20.80 23.29 10.53
CA ASP A 220 -20.81 24.47 9.65
C ASP A 220 -20.48 24.16 8.19
N ILE A 221 -19.87 23.00 7.89
CA ILE A 221 -19.47 22.58 6.54
C ILE A 221 -19.88 21.10 6.30
N PRO A 222 -21.18 20.77 6.23
CA PRO A 222 -21.63 19.39 6.12
C PRO A 222 -21.09 18.66 4.87
N GLU A 223 -20.91 19.38 3.76
CA GLU A 223 -20.38 18.85 2.51
C GLU A 223 -18.97 18.23 2.67
N ALA A 224 -18.16 18.74 3.60
CA ALA A 224 -16.82 18.20 3.85
C ALA A 224 -16.90 16.78 4.47
N LEU A 225 -17.94 16.52 5.26
CA LEU A 225 -18.20 15.20 5.84
C LEU A 225 -18.84 14.27 4.82
N GLU A 226 -19.84 14.75 4.06
CA GLU A 226 -20.51 13.98 3.01
C GLU A 226 -19.52 13.50 1.94
N ASN A 227 -18.58 14.35 1.53
CA ASN A 227 -17.55 14.00 0.55
C ASN A 227 -16.63 12.89 1.06
N SER A 228 -16.40 12.74 2.37
CA SER A 228 -15.64 11.60 2.91
C SER A 228 -16.35 10.27 2.63
N VAL A 229 -17.67 10.25 2.73
CA VAL A 229 -18.51 9.08 2.41
C VAL A 229 -18.53 8.82 0.90
N GLU A 230 -18.63 9.87 0.08
CA GLU A 230 -18.60 9.72 -1.39
C GLU A 230 -17.23 9.24 -1.90
N ILE A 231 -16.13 9.76 -1.37
CA ILE A 231 -14.79 9.24 -1.64
C ILE A 231 -14.71 7.78 -1.21
N ALA A 232 -15.18 7.45 -0.01
CA ALA A 232 -15.18 6.08 0.47
C ALA A 232 -15.95 5.16 -0.48
N LYS A 233 -17.12 5.54 -0.98
CA LYS A 233 -17.90 4.77 -1.98
C LYS A 233 -17.14 4.58 -3.29
N ARG A 234 -16.43 5.60 -3.77
CA ARG A 234 -15.65 5.56 -5.02
C ARG A 234 -14.41 4.66 -4.94
N CYS A 235 -13.85 4.47 -3.74
CA CYS A 235 -12.67 3.64 -3.54
C CYS A 235 -13.00 2.15 -3.38
N ASN A 236 -12.66 1.35 -4.40
CA ASN A 236 -12.89 -0.09 -4.46
C ASN A 236 -11.69 -0.79 -5.13
N VAL A 237 -10.67 -1.12 -4.32
CA VAL A 237 -9.51 -1.90 -4.77
C VAL A 237 -9.65 -3.34 -4.28
N THR A 238 -9.38 -4.30 -5.17
CA THR A 238 -9.29 -5.71 -4.79
C THR A 238 -7.83 -6.13 -4.61
N VAL A 239 -7.48 -6.63 -3.42
CA VAL A 239 -6.19 -7.29 -3.16
C VAL A 239 -6.47 -8.78 -2.98
N ARG A 240 -5.99 -9.60 -3.93
CA ARG A 240 -6.11 -11.07 -3.86
C ARG A 240 -5.10 -11.60 -2.84
N LEU A 241 -5.60 -12.30 -1.82
CA LEU A 241 -4.81 -12.90 -0.75
C LEU A 241 -4.99 -14.42 -0.76
N GLY A 242 -3.96 -15.16 -0.37
CA GLY A 242 -4.02 -16.62 -0.27
C GLY A 242 -3.88 -17.39 -1.59
N GLU A 243 -3.60 -16.69 -2.68
CA GLU A 243 -3.37 -17.27 -4.01
C GLU A 243 -1.97 -16.93 -4.50
N TYR A 244 -1.30 -17.89 -5.14
CA TYR A 244 0.04 -17.70 -5.69
C TYR A 244 -0.01 -17.10 -7.10
N PHE A 245 0.89 -16.16 -7.38
CA PHE A 245 1.17 -15.65 -8.72
C PHE A 245 2.56 -16.15 -9.13
N LEU A 246 2.61 -17.36 -9.68
CA LEU A 246 3.85 -18.03 -10.03
C LEU A 246 4.40 -17.50 -11.36
N PRO A 247 5.73 -17.34 -11.51
CA PRO A 247 6.34 -17.11 -12.81
C PRO A 247 6.23 -18.37 -13.66
N ALA A 248 6.19 -18.20 -14.99
CA ALA A 248 6.22 -19.34 -15.92
C ALA A 248 7.57 -20.05 -15.83
N PHE A 249 7.54 -21.38 -15.78
CA PHE A 249 8.75 -22.21 -15.79
C PHE A 249 9.16 -22.57 -17.23
N PRO A 250 10.46 -22.59 -17.58
CA PRO A 250 10.91 -23.06 -18.89
C PRO A 250 10.67 -24.56 -19.09
N THR A 251 9.73 -24.93 -19.96
CA THR A 251 9.28 -26.32 -20.19
C THR A 251 9.68 -26.90 -21.54
N GLU A 252 10.61 -26.26 -22.26
CA GLU A 252 11.07 -26.70 -23.59
C GLU A 252 9.92 -26.89 -24.63
N GLY A 253 8.81 -26.17 -24.45
CA GLY A 253 7.64 -26.22 -25.33
C GLY A 253 6.54 -27.20 -24.88
N MET A 254 6.69 -27.86 -23.74
CA MET A 254 5.63 -28.67 -23.12
C MET A 254 4.74 -27.83 -22.18
N GLU A 255 3.56 -28.34 -21.83
CA GLU A 255 2.78 -27.79 -20.73
C GLU A 255 3.45 -28.06 -19.38
N GLU A 256 3.36 -27.14 -18.41
CA GLU A 256 3.99 -27.30 -17.08
C GLU A 256 3.53 -28.57 -16.37
N THR A 257 2.26 -28.95 -16.54
CA THR A 257 1.66 -30.18 -15.99
C THR A 257 2.33 -31.44 -16.55
N GLU A 258 2.54 -31.49 -17.87
CA GLU A 258 3.19 -32.61 -18.55
C GLU A 258 4.68 -32.68 -18.23
N TYR A 259 5.34 -31.51 -18.20
CA TYR A 259 6.75 -31.40 -17.86
C TYR A 259 7.03 -31.86 -16.43
N LEU A 260 6.18 -31.48 -15.47
CA LEU A 260 6.26 -31.99 -14.10
C LEU A 260 6.10 -33.51 -14.05
N VAL A 261 5.09 -34.07 -14.73
CA VAL A 261 4.88 -35.52 -14.77
C VAL A 261 6.11 -36.23 -15.33
N MET A 262 6.71 -35.72 -16.41
CA MET A 262 7.92 -36.27 -17.00
C MET A 262 9.09 -36.26 -16.01
N LYS A 263 9.38 -35.10 -15.39
CA LYS A 263 10.50 -34.95 -14.45
C LYS A 263 10.31 -35.78 -13.19
N SER A 264 9.10 -35.84 -12.64
CA SER A 264 8.82 -36.63 -11.45
C SER A 264 8.94 -38.13 -11.72
N LYS A 265 8.50 -38.61 -12.90
CA LYS A 265 8.73 -40.01 -13.31
C LYS A 265 10.22 -40.32 -13.47
N GLN A 266 10.99 -39.45 -14.12
CA GLN A 266 12.44 -39.60 -14.26
C GLN A 266 13.12 -39.68 -12.87
N GLY A 267 12.78 -38.75 -11.97
CA GLY A 267 13.30 -38.75 -10.61
C GLY A 267 12.90 -39.98 -9.80
N LEU A 268 11.68 -40.50 -9.99
CA LEU A 268 11.24 -41.72 -9.31
C LEU A 268 12.04 -42.95 -9.76
N GLU A 269 12.37 -43.07 -11.05
CA GLU A 269 13.21 -44.18 -11.55
C GLU A 269 14.58 -44.20 -10.84
N GLU A 270 15.26 -43.05 -10.77
CA GLU A 270 16.55 -42.92 -10.07
C GLU A 270 16.44 -43.29 -8.58
N ARG A 271 15.36 -42.85 -7.93
CA ARG A 271 15.12 -43.13 -6.50
C ARG A 271 14.83 -44.61 -6.24
N LEU A 272 14.01 -45.24 -7.07
CA LEU A 272 13.70 -46.68 -6.95
C LEU A 272 14.94 -47.53 -7.22
N GLU A 273 15.80 -47.13 -8.16
CA GLU A 273 17.06 -47.81 -8.41
C GLU A 273 18.01 -47.74 -7.21
N PHE A 274 18.10 -46.58 -6.57
CA PHE A 274 18.90 -46.40 -5.36
C PHE A 274 18.33 -47.16 -4.14
N LEU A 275 17.02 -47.08 -3.90
CA LEU A 275 16.36 -47.70 -2.74
C LEU A 275 16.24 -49.22 -2.86
N PHE A 276 16.00 -49.73 -4.08
CA PHE A 276 15.83 -51.16 -4.38
C PHE A 276 16.76 -51.58 -5.53
N PRO A 277 18.06 -51.83 -5.26
CA PRO A 277 19.01 -52.20 -6.31
C PRO A 277 18.69 -53.53 -7.00
N ASP A 278 18.02 -54.46 -6.32
CA ASP A 278 17.56 -55.74 -6.89
C ASP A 278 16.31 -55.53 -7.77
N PRO A 279 16.36 -55.90 -9.07
CA PRO A 279 15.23 -55.73 -9.99
C PRO A 279 13.95 -56.46 -9.59
N GLU A 280 14.04 -57.65 -8.97
CA GLU A 280 12.85 -58.43 -8.59
C GLU A 280 12.13 -57.77 -7.41
N ILE A 281 12.90 -57.30 -6.41
CA ILE A 281 12.35 -56.57 -5.26
C ILE A 281 11.77 -55.23 -5.72
N ARG A 282 12.47 -54.52 -6.62
CA ARG A 282 12.00 -53.25 -7.19
C ARG A 282 10.68 -53.43 -7.91
N ALA A 283 10.53 -54.47 -8.73
CA ALA A 283 9.29 -54.76 -9.44
C ALA A 283 8.12 -55.04 -8.48
N GLN A 284 8.37 -55.69 -7.34
CA GLN A 284 7.34 -55.95 -6.33
C GLN A 284 6.92 -54.69 -5.56
N ARG A 285 7.87 -53.77 -5.30
CA ARG A 285 7.62 -52.54 -4.53
C ARG A 285 7.11 -51.38 -5.38
N ARG A 286 7.48 -51.33 -6.65
CA ARG A 286 7.16 -50.23 -7.59
C ARG A 286 5.68 -49.81 -7.65
N PRO A 287 4.69 -50.72 -7.64
CA PRO A 287 3.28 -50.32 -7.75
C PRO A 287 2.82 -49.33 -6.68
N GLU A 288 3.30 -49.49 -5.44
CA GLU A 288 2.97 -48.59 -4.32
C GLU A 288 3.45 -47.15 -4.58
N TYR A 289 4.65 -47.01 -5.16
CA TYR A 289 5.24 -45.70 -5.46
C TYR A 289 4.63 -45.07 -6.71
N ASP A 290 4.33 -45.86 -7.74
CA ASP A 290 3.68 -45.38 -8.96
C ASP A 290 2.26 -44.86 -8.66
N GLU A 291 1.50 -45.56 -7.80
CA GLU A 291 0.18 -45.12 -7.34
C GLU A 291 0.26 -43.84 -6.53
N ARG A 292 1.19 -43.78 -5.56
CA ARG A 292 1.39 -42.57 -4.74
C ARG A 292 1.77 -41.37 -5.60
N LEU A 293 2.72 -41.54 -6.53
CA LEU A 293 3.15 -40.48 -7.43
C LEU A 293 2.00 -39.97 -8.30
N LEU A 294 1.16 -40.87 -8.82
CA LEU A 294 0.01 -40.51 -9.64
C LEU A 294 -0.99 -39.64 -8.85
N ILE A 295 -1.35 -40.06 -7.63
CA ILE A 295 -2.28 -39.33 -6.75
C ILE A 295 -1.76 -37.91 -6.49
N GLU A 296 -0.47 -37.76 -6.16
CA GLU A 296 0.10 -36.45 -5.90
C GLU A 296 0.14 -35.56 -7.14
N LEU A 297 0.59 -36.10 -8.28
CA LEU A 297 0.65 -35.35 -9.54
C LEU A 297 -0.74 -34.87 -9.98
N GLU A 298 -1.78 -35.68 -9.80
CA GLU A 298 -3.15 -35.30 -10.09
C GLU A 298 -3.60 -34.11 -9.22
N VAL A 299 -3.37 -34.17 -7.90
CA VAL A 299 -3.71 -33.08 -6.98
C VAL A 299 -2.94 -31.80 -7.32
N ILE A 300 -1.62 -31.91 -7.53
CA ILE A 300 -0.74 -30.76 -7.85
C ILE A 300 -1.18 -30.07 -9.14
N ASN A 301 -1.46 -30.84 -10.18
CA ASN A 301 -1.91 -30.32 -11.47
C ASN A 301 -3.29 -29.69 -11.37
N ASN A 302 -4.24 -30.33 -10.67
CA ASN A 302 -5.60 -29.81 -10.49
C ASN A 302 -5.63 -28.51 -9.68
N MET A 303 -4.72 -28.35 -8.71
CA MET A 303 -4.62 -27.12 -7.91
C MET A 303 -3.80 -26.00 -8.59
N GLY A 304 -3.21 -26.26 -9.76
CA GLY A 304 -2.41 -25.26 -10.48
C GLY A 304 -1.04 -24.99 -9.85
N PHE A 305 -0.44 -25.99 -9.20
CA PHE A 305 0.90 -25.88 -8.59
C PHE A 305 2.07 -26.52 -9.35
N PRO A 306 2.00 -26.97 -10.61
CA PRO A 306 3.14 -27.64 -11.23
C PRO A 306 4.36 -26.73 -11.35
N GLY A 307 4.18 -25.47 -11.76
CA GLY A 307 5.25 -24.47 -11.82
C GLY A 307 5.97 -24.27 -10.49
N TYR A 308 5.26 -24.31 -9.35
CA TYR A 308 5.88 -24.17 -8.03
C TYR A 308 6.88 -25.31 -7.75
N PHE A 309 6.49 -26.55 -8.01
CA PHE A 309 7.37 -27.72 -7.82
C PHE A 309 8.58 -27.66 -8.77
N LEU A 310 8.37 -27.25 -10.01
CA LEU A 310 9.44 -27.10 -11.01
C LEU A 310 10.46 -26.03 -10.62
N ILE A 311 9.99 -24.86 -10.16
CA ILE A 311 10.85 -23.76 -9.69
C ILE A 311 11.70 -24.23 -8.50
N VAL A 312 11.08 -24.89 -7.51
CA VAL A 312 11.79 -25.37 -6.32
C VAL A 312 12.81 -26.46 -6.68
N MET A 313 12.45 -27.40 -7.57
CA MET A 313 13.34 -28.43 -8.08
C MET A 313 14.59 -27.83 -8.71
N GLU A 314 14.41 -26.87 -9.62
CA GLU A 314 15.50 -26.24 -10.36
C GLU A 314 16.41 -25.44 -9.42
N PHE A 315 15.83 -24.64 -8.52
CA PHE A 315 16.60 -23.88 -7.53
C PHE A 315 17.48 -24.77 -6.66
N ILE A 316 16.95 -25.92 -6.22
CA ILE A 316 17.71 -26.89 -5.40
C ILE A 316 18.81 -27.56 -6.23
N GLN A 317 18.56 -27.88 -7.50
CA GLN A 317 19.56 -28.48 -8.37
C GLN A 317 20.69 -27.49 -8.68
N TRP A 318 20.35 -26.26 -9.10
CA TRP A 318 21.31 -25.19 -9.35
C TRP A 318 22.18 -24.90 -8.12
N SER A 319 21.58 -24.88 -6.92
CA SER A 319 22.32 -24.67 -5.67
C SER A 319 23.38 -25.75 -5.44
N LYS A 320 23.09 -27.02 -5.75
CA LYS A 320 24.08 -28.11 -5.64
C LYS A 320 25.19 -27.99 -6.68
N ASP A 321 24.83 -27.68 -7.92
CA ASP A 321 25.80 -27.55 -9.02
C ASP A 321 26.77 -26.39 -8.82
N ASN A 322 26.40 -25.41 -7.99
CA ASN A 322 27.21 -24.23 -7.66
C ASN A 322 27.76 -24.24 -6.23
N ASP A 323 27.71 -25.38 -5.54
CA ASP A 323 28.22 -25.54 -4.16
C ASP A 323 27.61 -24.53 -3.15
N ILE A 324 26.34 -24.19 -3.29
CA ILE A 324 25.59 -23.29 -2.40
C ILE A 324 24.75 -24.12 -1.41
N PRO A 325 25.10 -24.12 -0.11
CA PRO A 325 24.36 -24.88 0.89
C PRO A 325 22.94 -24.34 1.09
N VAL A 326 21.95 -25.22 1.02
CA VAL A 326 20.56 -24.92 1.38
C VAL A 326 20.24 -25.47 2.78
N GLY A 327 19.52 -24.69 3.60
CA GLY A 327 19.16 -25.09 4.96
C GLY A 327 18.32 -26.39 5.01
N PRO A 328 18.19 -27.04 6.18
CA PRO A 328 17.47 -28.32 6.29
C PRO A 328 15.94 -28.19 6.27
N GLY A 329 15.38 -26.99 6.44
CA GLY A 329 13.94 -26.77 6.50
C GLY A 329 13.23 -27.09 5.17
N ARG A 330 12.20 -27.94 5.23
CA ARG A 330 11.34 -28.29 4.08
C ARG A 330 9.85 -28.08 4.34
N GLY A 331 9.49 -27.51 5.49
CA GLY A 331 8.11 -27.47 5.97
C GLY A 331 7.50 -28.88 5.98
N SER A 332 6.24 -29.00 5.57
CA SER A 332 5.58 -30.29 5.36
C SER A 332 5.92 -30.96 4.03
N GLY A 333 6.81 -30.36 3.21
CA GLY A 333 7.15 -30.86 1.88
C GLY A 333 7.92 -32.18 1.88
N ALA A 334 8.47 -32.64 3.02
CA ALA A 334 9.11 -33.95 3.12
C ALA A 334 8.13 -35.13 3.08
N GLY A 335 6.83 -34.86 3.20
CA GLY A 335 5.78 -35.87 3.06
C GLY A 335 5.28 -36.07 1.64
N SER A 336 5.76 -35.25 0.69
CA SER A 336 5.54 -35.36 -0.76
C SER A 336 6.74 -36.05 -1.40
#